data_AF-A0A2H9NQT4-F1
#
_entry.id   AF-A0A2H9NQT4-F1
#
_cell.length_a   1.000
_cell.length_b   1.000
_cell.length_c   1.000
_cell.angle_alpha   90.00
_cell.angle_beta   90.00
_cell.angle_gamma   90.00
#
_symmetry.space_group_name_H-M   'P 1'
#
loop_
_entity.id
_entity.type
_entity.pdbx_description
1 polymer ?
#
loop_
_entity_poly.entity_id
_entity_poly.type
_entity_poly.pdbx_seq_one_letter_code
_entity_poly.pdbx_strand_id
1 'polypeptide(L)'
;TPQPNQWTDNWIDFWHEQRLGFQLRLAADNGYGEELPRAGEKLLERLPDFFGGYAPQPSLLHGDLWGGNHGYLADGTPVIFDLAVYYGDRECDIAMTELFGGYPADFYAAYRAAWPLDAGYEVRRDLYNLYHILNHANLFGGGYAARAHRMITHLLAQV
;
A
#
# COMPACT_ATOMS: atom_id res chain seq x y z
N THR A 1 -11.89 3.45 -4.24
CA THR A 1 -12.75 2.43 -4.90
C THR A 1 -13.26 1.46 -3.84
N PRO A 2 -14.17 0.51 -4.12
CA PRO A 2 -14.50 -0.56 -3.15
C PRO A 2 -13.25 -1.31 -2.69
N GLN A 3 -13.24 -1.78 -1.44
CA GLN A 3 -12.14 -2.55 -0.84
C GLN A 3 -12.64 -3.91 -0.38
N PRO A 4 -12.39 -5.00 -1.15
CA PRO A 4 -12.70 -6.36 -0.71
C PRO A 4 -11.95 -6.71 0.57
N ASN A 5 -12.63 -7.35 1.51
CA ASN A 5 -12.10 -7.69 2.84
C ASN A 5 -12.55 -9.12 3.25
N GLN A 6 -12.64 -10.04 2.31
CA GLN A 6 -12.86 -11.46 2.63
C GLN A 6 -11.71 -11.96 3.52
N TRP A 7 -12.05 -12.73 4.56
CA TRP A 7 -11.05 -13.31 5.45
C TRP A 7 -10.14 -14.27 4.72
N THR A 8 -8.84 -14.16 4.99
CA THR A 8 -7.78 -15.02 4.48
C THR A 8 -6.79 -15.29 5.60
N ASP A 9 -6.14 -16.45 5.57
CA ASP A 9 -5.06 -16.83 6.48
C ASP A 9 -3.66 -16.50 5.93
N ASN A 10 -3.57 -16.17 4.64
CA ASN A 10 -2.33 -15.81 3.96
C ASN A 10 -2.33 -14.33 3.52
N TRP A 11 -1.34 -13.57 3.97
CA TRP A 11 -1.19 -12.15 3.63
C TRP A 11 -0.86 -11.91 2.15
N ILE A 12 -0.02 -12.76 1.56
CA ILE A 12 0.36 -12.63 0.15
C ILE A 12 -0.87 -12.86 -0.73
N ASP A 13 -1.69 -13.87 -0.44
CA ASP A 13 -2.94 -14.14 -1.18
C ASP A 13 -3.94 -12.98 -1.01
N PHE A 14 -4.05 -12.42 0.20
CA PHE A 14 -4.86 -11.24 0.46
C PHE A 14 -4.42 -10.04 -0.38
N TRP A 15 -3.12 -9.74 -0.35
CA TRP A 15 -2.55 -8.60 -1.06
C TRP A 15 -2.62 -8.79 -2.58
N HIS A 16 -2.41 -10.02 -3.05
CA HIS A 16 -2.57 -10.43 -4.44
C HIS A 16 -4.00 -10.21 -4.92
N GLU A 17 -4.99 -10.84 -4.29
CA GLU A 17 -6.36 -10.89 -4.83
C GLU A 17 -7.19 -9.66 -4.50
N GLN A 18 -7.12 -9.19 -3.25
CA GLN A 18 -8.05 -8.22 -2.69
C GLN A 18 -7.50 -6.80 -2.64
N ARG A 19 -6.21 -6.62 -2.99
CA ARG A 19 -5.57 -5.31 -3.09
C ARG A 19 -5.06 -5.06 -4.51
N LEU A 20 -3.85 -5.52 -4.84
CA LEU A 20 -3.22 -5.20 -6.12
C LEU A 20 -4.00 -5.77 -7.31
N GLY A 21 -4.36 -7.05 -7.28
CA GLY A 21 -5.12 -7.70 -8.34
C GLY A 21 -6.49 -7.07 -8.57
N PHE A 22 -7.19 -6.71 -7.49
CA PHE A 22 -8.45 -5.97 -7.61
C PHE A 22 -8.27 -4.63 -8.32
N GLN A 23 -7.28 -3.82 -7.91
CA GLN A 23 -7.03 -2.52 -8.51
C GLN A 23 -6.56 -2.63 -9.97
N LEU A 24 -5.76 -3.64 -10.31
CA LEU A 24 -5.28 -3.90 -11.67
C LEU A 24 -6.42 -4.33 -12.61
N ARG A 25 -7.32 -5.20 -12.15
CA ARG A 25 -8.53 -5.56 -12.92
C ARG A 25 -9.41 -4.35 -13.16
N LEU A 26 -9.63 -3.52 -12.13
CA LEU A 26 -10.38 -2.27 -12.29
C LEU A 26 -9.70 -1.29 -13.25
N ALA A 27 -8.37 -1.23 -13.26
CA ALA A 27 -7.62 -0.40 -14.20
C ALA A 27 -7.74 -0.88 -15.65
N ALA A 28 -7.80 -2.20 -15.86
CA ALA A 28 -8.08 -2.79 -17.16
C ALA A 28 -9.50 -2.44 -17.63
N ASP A 29 -10.50 -2.59 -16.75
CA ASP A 29 -11.90 -2.24 -17.04
C ASP A 29 -12.08 -0.74 -17.36
N ASN A 30 -11.28 0.13 -16.73
CA ASN A 30 -11.25 1.56 -16.99
C ASN A 30 -10.47 1.96 -18.26
N GLY A 31 -9.85 1.01 -18.97
CA GLY A 31 -9.22 1.23 -20.27
C GLY A 31 -7.80 1.82 -20.23
N TYR A 32 -7.03 1.64 -19.16
CA TYR A 32 -5.66 2.21 -19.02
C TYR A 32 -4.55 1.53 -19.86
N GLY A 33 -4.89 1.00 -21.05
CA GLY A 33 -3.95 0.34 -21.96
C GLY A 33 -3.48 -1.04 -21.46
N GLU A 34 -2.94 -1.86 -22.35
CA GLU A 34 -2.55 -3.25 -22.02
C GLU A 34 -1.24 -3.37 -21.22
N GLU A 35 -0.39 -2.33 -21.23
CA GLU A 35 0.94 -2.40 -20.61
C GLU A 35 0.88 -2.47 -19.08
N LEU A 36 0.00 -1.67 -18.46
CA LEU A 36 -0.14 -1.63 -17.00
C LEU A 36 -0.68 -2.96 -16.43
N PRO A 37 -1.79 -3.53 -16.94
CA PRO A 37 -2.25 -4.86 -16.53
C PRO A 37 -1.19 -5.94 -16.74
N ARG A 38 -0.53 -5.98 -17.91
CA ARG A 38 0.50 -6.99 -18.22
C ARG A 38 1.71 -6.90 -17.28
N ALA A 39 2.15 -5.71 -16.94
CA ALA A 39 3.23 -5.52 -15.97
C ALA A 39 2.76 -5.92 -14.55
N GLY A 40 1.51 -5.59 -14.22
CA GLY A 40 0.86 -5.96 -12.96
C GLY A 40 0.76 -7.47 -12.76
N GLU A 41 0.37 -8.23 -13.78
CA GLU A 41 0.33 -9.70 -13.75
C GLU A 41 1.70 -10.29 -13.40
N LYS A 42 2.77 -9.81 -14.05
CA LYS A 42 4.15 -10.23 -13.72
C LYS A 42 4.53 -9.90 -12.28
N LEU A 43 4.12 -8.73 -11.78
CA LEU A 43 4.38 -8.35 -10.39
C LEU A 43 3.65 -9.28 -9.41
N LEU A 44 2.40 -9.61 -9.71
CA LEU A 44 1.57 -10.52 -8.92
C LEU A 44 2.18 -11.93 -8.85
N GLU A 45 2.73 -12.45 -9.95
CA GLU A 45 3.47 -13.72 -9.98
C GLU A 45 4.72 -13.71 -9.10
N ARG A 46 5.41 -12.56 -9.04
CA ARG A 46 6.64 -12.37 -8.23
C ARG A 46 6.35 -11.89 -6.80
N LEU A 47 5.08 -11.75 -6.42
CA LEU A 47 4.70 -11.15 -5.14
C LEU A 47 5.33 -11.86 -3.91
N PRO A 48 5.46 -13.20 -3.86
CA PRO A 48 6.11 -13.88 -2.75
C PRO A 48 7.57 -13.47 -2.50
N ASP A 49 8.29 -13.05 -3.54
CA ASP A 49 9.72 -12.74 -3.47
C ASP A 49 10.01 -11.48 -2.62
N PHE A 50 9.05 -10.55 -2.55
CA PHE A 50 9.15 -9.34 -1.72
C PHE A 50 9.04 -9.62 -0.21
N PHE A 51 8.52 -10.79 0.14
CA PHE A 51 8.33 -11.19 1.54
C PHE A 51 9.48 -12.07 2.01
N GLY A 52 10.04 -12.95 1.18
CA GLY A 52 11.24 -13.72 1.54
C GLY A 52 11.10 -14.53 2.84
N GLY A 53 9.88 -14.98 3.16
CA GLY A 53 9.54 -15.65 4.41
C GLY A 53 9.04 -14.73 5.54
N TYR A 54 9.04 -13.41 5.34
CA TYR A 54 8.36 -12.46 6.23
C TYR A 54 6.86 -12.74 6.25
N ALA A 55 6.36 -13.09 7.44
CA ALA A 55 4.95 -13.32 7.70
C ALA A 55 4.47 -12.26 8.71
N PRO A 56 3.73 -11.23 8.27
CA PRO A 56 3.32 -10.15 9.15
C PRO A 56 2.30 -10.66 10.19
N GLN A 57 2.44 -10.18 11.43
CA GLN A 57 1.40 -10.34 12.43
C GLN A 57 0.21 -9.42 12.06
N PRO A 58 -1.03 -9.96 11.95
CA PRO A 58 -2.19 -9.15 11.62
C PRO A 58 -2.39 -8.00 12.61
N SER A 59 -2.43 -6.78 12.08
CA SER A 59 -2.66 -5.55 12.83
C SER A 59 -3.93 -4.86 12.32
N LEU A 60 -4.67 -4.21 13.21
CA LEU A 60 -5.79 -3.36 12.78
C LEU A 60 -5.21 -2.10 12.13
N LEU A 61 -5.49 -1.91 10.85
CA LEU A 61 -4.99 -0.80 10.06
C LEU A 61 -6.03 0.32 9.95
N HIS A 62 -5.54 1.55 9.89
CA HIS A 62 -6.31 2.70 9.46
C HIS A 62 -6.70 2.56 7.98
N GLY A 63 -5.76 2.15 7.13
CA GLY A 63 -6.00 1.81 5.72
C GLY A 63 -5.95 2.99 4.74
N ASP A 64 -5.95 4.24 5.24
CA ASP A 64 -5.75 5.47 4.46
C ASP A 64 -4.98 6.52 5.26
N LEU A 65 -3.88 6.14 5.92
CA LEU A 65 -3.16 7.01 6.86
C LEU A 65 -2.15 7.93 6.16
N TRP A 66 -2.61 9.05 5.62
CA TRP A 66 -1.75 10.06 4.99
C TRP A 66 -1.87 11.42 5.70
N GLY A 67 -1.16 12.43 5.19
CA GLY A 67 -1.11 13.77 5.79
C GLY A 67 -2.48 14.43 5.98
N GLY A 68 -3.45 14.12 5.11
CA GLY A 68 -4.81 14.67 5.19
C GLY A 68 -5.72 14.03 6.23
N ASN A 69 -5.38 12.83 6.74
CA ASN A 69 -6.27 12.00 7.57
C ASN A 69 -5.85 11.94 9.04
N HIS A 70 -5.07 12.92 9.49
CA HIS A 70 -4.72 13.09 10.89
C HIS A 70 -4.78 14.56 11.30
N GLY A 71 -4.89 14.80 12.60
CA GLY A 71 -4.89 16.13 13.17
C GLY A 71 -4.69 16.09 14.68
N TYR A 72 -4.92 17.22 15.32
CA TYR A 72 -4.79 17.37 16.76
C TYR A 72 -6.01 18.10 17.31
N LEU A 73 -6.52 17.65 18.45
CA LEU A 73 -7.51 18.39 19.21
C LEU A 73 -6.89 19.67 19.81
N ALA A 74 -7.72 20.54 20.37
CA ALA A 74 -7.27 21.78 20.99
C ALA A 74 -6.28 21.58 22.16
N ASP A 75 -6.31 20.41 22.80
CA ASP A 75 -5.39 20.02 23.86
C ASP A 75 -4.10 19.33 23.35
N GLY A 76 -3.94 19.19 22.04
CA GLY A 76 -2.81 18.51 21.41
C GLY A 76 -2.94 16.99 21.33
N THR A 77 -4.08 16.41 21.71
CA THR A 77 -4.32 14.96 21.53
C THR A 77 -4.37 14.63 20.04
N PRO A 78 -3.57 13.67 19.53
CA PRO A 78 -3.61 13.27 18.13
C PRO A 78 -4.91 12.54 17.81
N VAL A 79 -5.47 12.82 16.64
CA VAL A 79 -6.66 12.15 16.11
C VAL A 79 -6.41 11.71 14.68
N ILE A 80 -7.00 10.59 14.30
CA ILE A 80 -7.01 10.03 12.95
C ILE A 80 -8.47 9.83 12.51
N PHE A 81 -8.76 10.03 11.23
CA PHE A 81 -10.11 10.03 10.68
C PHE A 81 -10.13 9.59 9.22
N ASP A 82 -11.32 9.38 8.66
CA ASP A 82 -11.52 8.90 7.28
C ASP A 82 -10.87 7.54 6.99
N LEU A 83 -11.22 6.55 7.83
CA LEU A 83 -10.61 5.23 7.82
C LEU A 83 -11.08 4.34 6.65
N ALA A 84 -10.19 3.45 6.20
CA ALA A 84 -10.45 2.34 5.27
C ALA A 84 -10.03 1.00 5.90
N VAL A 85 -10.57 0.70 7.08
CA VAL A 85 -10.05 -0.33 8.00
C VAL A 85 -10.02 -1.76 7.43
N TYR A 86 -8.99 -2.50 7.85
CA TYR A 86 -8.87 -3.95 7.69
C TYR A 86 -7.77 -4.50 8.61
N TYR A 87 -7.70 -5.83 8.76
CA TYR A 87 -6.57 -6.48 9.40
C TYR A 87 -5.52 -6.84 8.35
N GLY A 88 -4.26 -6.46 8.56
CA GLY A 88 -3.19 -6.69 7.60
C GLY A 88 -1.80 -6.41 8.15
N ASP A 89 -0.84 -6.20 7.25
CA ASP A 89 0.50 -5.78 7.63
C ASP A 89 0.53 -4.30 8.04
N ARG A 90 1.02 -4.03 9.24
CA ARG A 90 1.23 -2.67 9.77
C ARG A 90 2.12 -1.80 8.88
N GLU A 91 3.01 -2.42 8.11
CA GLU A 91 3.86 -1.70 7.17
C GLU A 91 3.05 -0.93 6.11
N CYS A 92 1.80 -1.33 5.80
CA CYS A 92 0.94 -0.60 4.86
C CYS A 92 0.60 0.81 5.32
N ASP A 93 0.21 0.99 6.60
CA ASP A 93 -0.11 2.31 7.12
C ASP A 93 1.14 3.20 7.18
N ILE A 94 2.28 2.64 7.61
CA ILE A 94 3.54 3.39 7.66
C ILE A 94 3.98 3.82 6.26
N ALA A 95 3.88 2.93 5.27
CA ALA A 95 4.18 3.25 3.88
C ALA A 95 3.32 4.40 3.35
N MET A 96 2.02 4.41 3.67
CA MET A 96 1.09 5.46 3.25
C MET A 96 1.44 6.83 3.86
N THR A 97 1.93 6.88 5.10
CA THR A 97 2.39 8.15 5.70
C THR A 97 3.53 8.79 4.92
N GLU A 98 4.36 7.98 4.24
CA GLU A 98 5.51 8.43 3.45
C GLU A 98 5.14 8.89 2.03
N LEU A 99 3.95 8.53 1.53
CA LEU A 99 3.60 8.68 0.11
C LEU A 99 3.29 10.13 -0.32
N PHE A 100 2.66 10.91 0.56
CA PHE A 100 2.14 12.25 0.26
C PHE A 100 2.65 13.30 1.26
N GLY A 101 3.94 13.62 1.17
CA GLY A 101 4.58 14.69 1.95
C GLY A 101 5.31 14.22 3.20
N GLY A 102 5.06 12.99 3.66
CA GLY A 102 5.75 12.41 4.82
C GLY A 102 5.27 12.95 6.16
N TYR A 103 5.43 12.16 7.21
CA TYR A 103 5.28 12.63 8.59
C TYR A 103 6.62 13.18 9.11
N PRO A 104 6.65 13.90 10.24
CA PRO A 104 7.91 14.33 10.86
C PRO A 104 8.83 13.15 11.23
N ALA A 105 10.15 13.35 11.17
CA ALA A 105 11.14 12.31 11.48
C ALA A 105 10.93 11.65 12.86
N ASP A 106 10.50 12.43 13.85
CA ASP A 106 10.25 11.98 15.21
C ASP A 106 9.11 10.96 15.31
N PHE A 107 8.10 11.05 14.43
CA PHE A 107 7.04 10.04 14.34
C PHE A 107 7.63 8.68 13.97
N TYR A 108 8.46 8.64 12.92
CA TYR A 108 9.09 7.41 12.47
C TYR A 108 10.09 6.85 13.49
N ALA A 109 10.82 7.72 14.18
CA ALA A 109 11.73 7.32 15.25
C ALA A 109 10.95 6.69 16.42
N ALA A 110 9.86 7.32 16.87
CA ALA A 110 9.00 6.79 17.94
C ALA A 110 8.35 5.46 17.54
N TYR A 111 7.84 5.35 16.31
CA TYR A 111 7.25 4.12 15.81
C TYR A 111 8.27 2.97 15.79
N ARG A 112 9.47 3.19 15.22
CA ARG A 112 10.52 2.17 15.17
C ARG A 112 11.06 1.79 16.56
N ALA A 113 11.05 2.71 17.52
CA ALA A 113 11.41 2.41 18.90
C ALA A 113 10.37 1.51 19.59
N ALA A 114 9.09 1.70 19.30
CA ALA A 114 8.00 0.89 19.84
C ALA A 114 7.85 -0.46 19.13
N TRP A 115 7.94 -0.47 17.79
CA TRP A 115 7.80 -1.66 16.96
C TRP A 115 8.68 -1.58 15.70
N PRO A 116 9.94 -2.08 15.79
CA PRO A 116 10.91 -2.03 14.68
C PRO A 116 10.34 -2.63 13.39
N LEU A 117 10.55 -1.95 12.26
CA LEU A 117 10.18 -2.45 10.94
C LEU A 117 11.14 -3.56 10.50
N ASP A 118 10.66 -4.48 9.67
CA ASP A 118 11.50 -5.55 9.14
C ASP A 118 12.50 -5.01 8.10
N ALA A 119 13.63 -5.71 7.92
CA ALA A 119 14.72 -5.27 7.05
C ALA A 119 14.29 -5.13 5.57
N GLY A 120 13.27 -5.86 5.13
CA GLY A 120 12.71 -5.75 3.78
C GLY A 120 11.74 -4.58 3.57
N TYR A 121 11.48 -3.76 4.60
CA TYR A 121 10.47 -2.69 4.55
C TYR A 121 10.70 -1.71 3.41
N GLU A 122 11.94 -1.34 3.08
CA GLU A 122 12.19 -0.32 2.05
C GLU A 122 11.58 -0.70 0.69
N VAL A 123 11.72 -1.97 0.28
CA VAL A 123 11.12 -2.47 -0.96
C VAL A 123 9.62 -2.67 -0.79
N ARG A 124 9.17 -3.22 0.36
CA ARG A 124 7.74 -3.43 0.61
C ARG A 124 6.96 -2.12 0.76
N ARG A 125 7.58 -1.03 1.19
CA ARG A 125 7.00 0.31 1.21
C ARG A 125 6.51 0.70 -0.18
N ASP A 126 7.35 0.53 -1.19
CA ASP A 126 7.02 0.88 -2.56
C ASP A 126 5.93 -0.05 -3.12
N LEU A 127 5.96 -1.33 -2.74
CA LEU A 127 4.90 -2.30 -3.05
C LEU A 127 3.56 -1.94 -2.39
N TYR A 128 3.56 -1.50 -1.14
CA TYR A 128 2.35 -1.07 -0.43
C TYR A 128 1.81 0.24 -1.00
N ASN A 129 2.68 1.19 -1.30
CA ASN A 129 2.30 2.45 -1.93
C ASN A 129 1.75 2.27 -3.35
N LEU A 130 2.14 1.22 -4.08
CA LEU A 130 1.57 0.89 -5.38
C LEU A 130 0.04 0.73 -5.31
N TYR A 131 -0.50 0.13 -4.24
CA TYR A 131 -1.95 -0.01 -4.06
C TYR A 131 -2.67 1.34 -4.11
N HIS A 132 -2.15 2.33 -3.36
CA HIS A 132 -2.75 3.66 -3.32
C HIS A 132 -2.60 4.38 -4.67
N ILE A 133 -1.46 4.22 -5.37
CA ILE A 133 -1.27 4.82 -6.69
C ILE A 133 -2.18 4.20 -7.74
N LEU A 134 -2.42 2.88 -7.70
CA LEU A 134 -3.42 2.23 -8.56
C LEU A 134 -4.84 2.71 -8.23
N ASN A 135 -5.18 2.85 -6.95
CA ASN A 135 -6.47 3.42 -6.53
C ASN A 135 -6.64 4.86 -7.06
N HIS A 136 -5.61 5.69 -6.98
CA HIS A 136 -5.62 7.05 -7.53
C HIS A 136 -5.72 7.05 -9.07
N ALA A 137 -5.06 6.11 -9.74
CA ALA A 137 -5.23 5.92 -11.18
C ALA A 137 -6.68 5.58 -11.53
N ASN A 138 -7.33 4.69 -10.77
CA ASN A 138 -8.73 4.33 -11.00
C ASN A 138 -9.74 5.45 -10.71
N LEU A 139 -9.43 6.36 -9.78
CA LEU A 139 -10.32 7.47 -9.42
C LEU A 139 -10.10 8.73 -10.27
N PHE A 140 -8.85 9.02 -10.63
CA PHE A 140 -8.45 10.30 -11.21
C PHE A 140 -7.76 10.17 -12.58
N GLY A 141 -7.37 8.95 -12.98
CA GLY A 141 -6.72 8.66 -14.25
C GLY A 141 -5.38 9.35 -14.48
N GLY A 142 -5.05 9.50 -15.77
CA GLY A 142 -3.93 10.30 -16.24
C GLY A 142 -2.56 9.86 -15.69
N GLY A 143 -1.82 10.82 -15.11
CA GLY A 143 -0.43 10.65 -14.67
C GLY A 143 -0.21 9.56 -13.61
N TYR A 144 -1.25 9.18 -12.86
CA TYR A 144 -1.16 8.11 -11.87
C TYR A 144 -0.99 6.73 -12.50
N ALA A 145 -1.64 6.45 -13.64
CA ALA A 145 -1.46 5.18 -14.35
C ALA A 145 -0.01 5.02 -14.84
N ALA A 146 0.57 6.09 -15.41
CA ALA A 146 1.97 6.11 -15.81
C ALA A 146 2.93 5.97 -14.61
N ARG A 147 2.58 6.55 -13.45
CA ARG A 147 3.35 6.38 -12.21
C ARG A 147 3.28 4.94 -11.71
N ALA A 148 2.09 4.32 -11.69
CA ALA A 148 1.90 2.93 -11.29
C ALA A 148 2.75 1.99 -12.15
N HIS A 149 2.74 2.18 -13.48
CA HIS A 149 3.56 1.38 -14.39
C HIS A 149 5.06 1.51 -14.08
N ARG A 150 5.58 2.73 -13.85
CA ARG A 150 6.99 2.92 -13.45
C ARG A 150 7.33 2.25 -12.12
N MET A 151 6.44 2.32 -11.14
CA MET A 151 6.62 1.66 -9.84
C MET A 151 6.67 0.14 -10.00
N ILE A 152 5.78 -0.44 -10.81
CA ILE A 152 5.79 -1.87 -11.11
C ILE A 152 7.11 -2.29 -11.76
N THR A 153 7.59 -1.56 -12.76
CA THR A 153 8.87 -1.84 -13.42
C THR A 153 10.04 -1.75 -12.43
N HIS A 154 10.03 -0.77 -11.52
CA HIS A 154 11.06 -0.65 -10.49
C HIS A 154 11.04 -1.83 -9.52
N LEU A 155 9.85 -2.20 -9.02
CA LEU A 155 9.67 -3.33 -8.09
C LEU A 155 10.12 -4.66 -8.72
N LEU A 156 9.77 -4.90 -9.98
CA LEU A 156 10.21 -6.08 -10.72
C LEU A 156 11.74 -6.16 -10.89
N ALA A 157 12.45 -5.03 -10.81
CA ALA A 157 13.91 -5.01 -10.86
C ALA A 157 14.57 -5.27 -9.49
N GLN A 158 13.80 -5.27 -8.40
CA GLN A 158 14.27 -5.58 -7.05
C GLN A 158 14.22 -7.08 -6.73
N VAL A 159 13.56 -7.90 -7.57
CA VAL A 159 13.32 -9.33 -7.34
C VAL A 159 13.73 -10.21 -8.51
#